data_AF-A0A520EQ33-F1
#
_entry.id   AF-A0A520EQ33-F1
#
_cell.length_a   1.000
_cell.length_b   1.000
_cell.length_c   1.000
_cell.angle_alpha   90.00
_cell.angle_beta   90.00
_cell.angle_gamma   90.00
#
_symmetry.space_group_name_H-M   'P 1'
#
loop_
_entity.id
_entity.type
_entity.pdbx_description
1 polymer ?
#
loop_
_entity_poly.entity_id
_entity_poly.type
_entity_poly.pdbx_seq_one_letter_code
_entity_poly.pdbx_strand_id
1 'polypeptide(L)'
;MGVDAATVREAYLSVLRQLVDYLGIDFSFLRHHDFDARATRLTAEWPPRLSVPDPDPLAVVYFDEADSVFAMAETLSEPAVFRPDPEQEDYRRRVETASGLSATSMAVVPLLHSERTTGILGFIKVGDRSWSQAELNALKAIAALLSQLQARVSAEEQIRFSALHDGLTSLPNRTALTQHLRDRLDPSMPGPVAVLHIDLDRTKALNDFLGHLAGDQYLQAVAERLQAFVDESASLAARLSGDEFVVVLAGPCSHRVATDRARTIAESIQAPVT
;
A
#
# COMPACT_ATOMS: atom_id res chain seq x y z
N MET A 1 15.48 -4.99 -17.58
CA MET A 1 14.74 -3.99 -16.80
C MET A 1 14.67 -4.50 -15.36
N GLY A 2 14.95 -3.65 -14.37
CA GLY A 2 14.83 -4.02 -12.95
C GLY A 2 13.35 -4.13 -12.54
N VAL A 3 13.08 -4.89 -11.48
CA VAL A 3 11.72 -5.00 -10.91
C VAL A 3 11.44 -3.78 -10.01
N ASP A 4 10.33 -3.10 -10.26
CA ASP A 4 9.83 -1.91 -9.55
C ASP A 4 8.40 -2.12 -9.02
N ALA A 5 7.79 -1.10 -8.41
CA ALA A 5 6.43 -1.19 -7.87
C ALA A 5 5.36 -1.55 -8.93
N ALA A 6 5.56 -1.18 -10.19
CA ALA A 6 4.63 -1.48 -11.28
C ALA A 6 4.72 -2.94 -11.76
N THR A 7 5.91 -3.54 -11.67
CA THR A 7 6.23 -4.87 -12.23
C THR A 7 6.44 -5.96 -11.18
N VAL A 8 6.54 -5.60 -9.89
CA VAL A 8 6.83 -6.55 -8.79
C VAL A 8 5.80 -7.69 -8.71
N ARG A 9 4.53 -7.40 -8.99
CA ARG A 9 3.48 -8.42 -9.00
C ARG A 9 3.70 -9.48 -10.06
N GLU A 10 4.16 -9.11 -11.25
CA GLU A 10 4.47 -10.07 -12.33
C GLU A 10 5.67 -10.95 -11.95
N ALA A 11 6.68 -10.36 -11.30
CA ALA A 11 7.82 -11.10 -10.79
C ALA A 11 7.38 -12.13 -9.73
N TYR A 12 6.51 -11.75 -8.80
CA TYR A 12 5.93 -12.68 -7.82
C TYR A 12 5.17 -13.82 -8.50
N LEU A 13 4.29 -13.52 -9.45
CA LEU A 13 3.54 -14.55 -10.19
C LEU A 13 4.45 -15.51 -10.95
N SER A 14 5.54 -15.02 -11.54
CA SER A 14 6.53 -15.87 -12.20
C SER A 14 7.20 -16.84 -11.22
N VAL A 15 7.59 -16.37 -10.03
CA VAL A 15 8.20 -17.22 -8.98
C VAL A 15 7.20 -18.25 -8.47
N LEU A 16 5.98 -17.83 -8.16
CA LEU A 16 4.90 -18.71 -7.68
C LEU A 16 4.60 -19.83 -8.69
N ARG A 17 4.50 -19.49 -9.98
CA ARG A 17 4.33 -20.49 -11.05
C ARG A 17 5.46 -21.51 -11.10
N GLN A 18 6.71 -21.06 -11.10
CA GLN A 18 7.87 -21.94 -11.13
C GLN A 18 7.92 -22.88 -9.93
N LEU A 19 7.54 -22.39 -8.74
CA LEU A 19 7.49 -23.20 -7.52
C LEU A 19 6.40 -24.25 -7.57
N VAL A 20 5.23 -23.90 -8.13
CA VAL A 20 4.13 -24.86 -8.34
C VAL A 20 4.59 -26.01 -9.24
N ASP A 21 5.17 -25.69 -10.39
CA ASP A 21 5.64 -26.68 -11.36
C ASP A 21 6.79 -27.53 -10.79
N TYR A 22 7.76 -26.91 -10.11
CA TYR A 22 8.95 -27.59 -9.59
C TYR A 22 8.65 -28.50 -8.39
N LEU A 23 7.80 -28.06 -7.46
CA LEU A 23 7.48 -28.81 -6.24
C LEU A 23 6.33 -29.81 -6.43
N GLY A 24 5.64 -29.78 -7.59
CA GLY A 24 4.48 -30.61 -7.84
C GLY A 24 3.32 -30.35 -6.86
N ILE A 25 3.15 -29.09 -6.46
CA ILE A 25 2.06 -28.63 -5.59
C ILE A 25 0.91 -28.08 -6.43
N ASP A 26 -0.25 -27.86 -5.83
CA ASP A 26 -1.44 -27.41 -6.57
C ASP A 26 -1.60 -25.89 -6.54
N PHE A 27 -1.23 -25.24 -5.43
CA PHE A 27 -1.33 -23.79 -5.27
C PHE A 27 -0.15 -23.22 -4.51
N SER A 28 0.19 -21.98 -4.83
CA SER A 28 1.11 -21.14 -4.07
C SER A 28 0.57 -19.73 -3.98
N PHE A 29 0.92 -19.01 -2.91
CA PHE A 29 0.48 -17.64 -2.72
C PHE A 29 1.48 -16.86 -1.87
N LEU A 30 1.46 -15.55 -2.06
CA LEU A 30 2.26 -14.59 -1.32
C LEU A 30 1.33 -13.63 -0.61
N ARG A 31 1.54 -13.44 0.69
CA ARG A 31 0.85 -12.41 1.48
C ARG A 31 1.84 -11.47 2.13
N HIS A 32 1.47 -10.20 2.23
CA HIS A 32 2.22 -9.19 2.99
C HIS A 32 1.43 -8.74 4.21
N HIS A 33 2.13 -8.48 5.31
CA HIS A 33 1.54 -7.98 6.54
C HIS A 33 1.48 -6.46 6.52
N ASP A 34 0.34 -5.95 6.94
CA ASP A 34 0.06 -4.56 7.27
C ASP A 34 0.13 -4.46 8.80
N PHE A 35 1.20 -3.85 9.30
CA PHE A 35 1.47 -3.83 10.74
C PHE A 35 0.57 -2.88 11.50
N ASP A 36 0.18 -1.77 10.87
CA ASP A 36 -0.66 -0.76 11.50
C ASP A 36 -2.10 -1.27 11.59
N ALA A 37 -2.57 -1.95 10.55
CA ALA A 37 -3.90 -2.55 10.53
C ALA A 37 -3.97 -3.94 11.19
N ARG A 38 -2.84 -4.49 11.67
CA ARG A 38 -2.70 -5.90 12.12
C ARG A 38 -3.40 -6.88 11.16
N ALA A 39 -3.06 -6.81 9.88
CA ALA A 39 -3.69 -7.61 8.84
C ALA A 39 -2.70 -8.26 7.88
N THR A 40 -3.13 -9.28 7.14
CA THR A 40 -2.39 -9.90 6.04
C THR A 40 -3.16 -9.79 4.74
N ARG A 41 -2.53 -9.22 3.72
CA ARG A 41 -3.12 -8.99 2.40
C ARG A 41 -2.59 -9.98 1.39
N LEU A 42 -3.48 -10.55 0.57
CA LEU A 42 -3.10 -11.43 -0.53
C LEU A 42 -2.47 -10.59 -1.66
N THR A 43 -1.17 -10.74 -1.86
CA THR A 43 -0.41 -9.97 -2.86
C THR A 43 -0.41 -10.68 -4.22
N ALA A 44 -0.25 -11.99 -4.22
CA ALA A 44 -0.25 -12.82 -5.42
C ALA A 44 -0.67 -14.26 -5.09
N GLU A 45 -1.29 -14.94 -6.05
CA GLU A 45 -1.63 -16.36 -5.97
C GLU A 45 -1.46 -17.03 -7.33
N TRP A 46 -1.10 -18.31 -7.33
CA TRP A 46 -0.99 -19.13 -8.53
C TRP A 46 -1.36 -20.60 -8.24
N PRO A 47 -2.20 -21.23 -9.07
CA PRO A 47 -3.03 -20.62 -10.12
C PRO A 47 -4.06 -19.65 -9.52
N PRO A 48 -4.52 -18.64 -10.28
CA PRO A 48 -5.56 -17.73 -9.80
C PRO A 48 -6.86 -18.49 -9.52
N ARG A 49 -7.59 -18.10 -8.46
CA ARG A 49 -8.90 -18.69 -8.16
C ARG A 49 -9.88 -18.45 -9.31
N LEU A 50 -10.57 -19.52 -9.73
CA LEU A 50 -11.53 -19.48 -10.84
C LEU A 50 -12.80 -18.67 -10.50
N SER A 51 -13.16 -18.61 -9.22
CA SER A 51 -14.30 -17.85 -8.71
C SER A 51 -13.90 -17.15 -7.42
N VAL A 52 -14.04 -15.82 -7.39
CA VAL A 52 -13.72 -14.99 -6.23
C VAL A 52 -15.02 -14.30 -5.77
N PRO A 53 -15.46 -14.51 -4.51
CA PRO A 53 -16.62 -13.81 -3.96
C PRO A 53 -16.39 -12.29 -3.91
N ASP A 54 -17.47 -11.51 -3.90
CA ASP A 54 -17.42 -10.06 -3.64
C ASP A 54 -18.23 -9.74 -2.37
N PRO A 55 -17.60 -9.31 -1.25
CA PRO A 55 -16.16 -9.07 -1.11
C PRO A 55 -15.34 -10.37 -1.03
N ASP A 56 -14.09 -10.32 -1.46
CA ASP A 56 -13.17 -11.47 -1.39
C ASP A 56 -12.71 -11.71 0.06
N PRO A 57 -13.11 -12.84 0.70
CA PRO A 57 -12.76 -13.12 2.08
C PRO A 57 -11.26 -13.39 2.29
N LEU A 58 -10.49 -13.65 1.23
CA LEU A 58 -9.06 -13.91 1.31
C LEU A 58 -8.21 -12.69 0.94
N ALA A 59 -8.82 -11.59 0.47
CA ALA A 59 -8.07 -10.40 0.06
C ALA A 59 -7.34 -9.76 1.24
N VAL A 60 -8.04 -9.57 2.35
CA VAL A 60 -7.50 -9.01 3.61
C VAL A 60 -8.02 -9.86 4.76
N VAL A 61 -7.12 -10.32 5.62
CA VAL A 61 -7.47 -11.05 6.84
C VAL A 61 -6.86 -10.31 8.02
N TYR A 62 -7.68 -9.87 8.96
CA TYR A 62 -7.25 -9.21 10.19
C TYR A 62 -6.87 -10.26 11.23
N PHE A 63 -5.70 -10.12 11.86
CA PHE A 63 -5.17 -11.14 12.77
C PHE A 63 -6.00 -11.30 14.05
N ASP A 64 -6.66 -10.24 14.51
CA ASP A 64 -7.44 -10.27 15.75
C ASP A 64 -8.72 -11.12 15.64
N GLU A 65 -9.22 -11.32 14.42
CA GLU A 65 -10.39 -12.15 14.10
C GLU A 65 -10.02 -13.44 13.34
N ALA A 66 -8.72 -13.68 13.17
CA ALA A 66 -8.21 -14.73 12.33
C ALA A 66 -8.24 -16.11 13.00
N ASP A 67 -8.51 -17.14 12.19
CA ASP A 67 -8.36 -18.52 12.61
C ASP A 67 -6.91 -18.90 12.87
N SER A 68 -6.71 -20.02 13.57
CA SER A 68 -5.42 -20.46 14.13
C SER A 68 -4.22 -20.38 13.17
N VAL A 69 -4.38 -20.68 11.88
CA VAL A 69 -3.29 -20.64 10.89
C VAL A 69 -2.91 -19.21 10.48
N PHE A 70 -3.89 -18.32 10.31
CA PHE A 70 -3.63 -16.92 9.99
C PHE A 70 -3.12 -16.16 11.22
N ALA A 71 -3.65 -16.45 12.41
CA ALA A 71 -3.13 -15.92 13.66
C ALA A 71 -1.67 -16.34 13.91
N MET A 72 -1.33 -17.61 13.65
CA MET A 72 0.06 -18.08 13.77
C MET A 72 0.99 -17.40 12.76
N ALA A 73 0.50 -17.15 11.53
CA ALA A 73 1.29 -16.51 10.48
C ALA A 73 1.82 -15.13 10.89
N GLU A 74 1.11 -14.39 11.76
CA GLU A 74 1.54 -13.06 12.23
C GLU A 74 2.94 -13.05 12.83
N THR A 75 3.28 -14.09 13.61
CA THR A 75 4.51 -14.16 14.41
C THR A 75 5.43 -15.30 13.99
N LEU A 76 5.12 -15.95 12.87
CA LEU A 76 5.85 -17.12 12.39
C LEU A 76 7.30 -16.77 12.02
N SER A 77 8.28 -17.35 12.71
CA SER A 77 9.71 -17.14 12.44
C SER A 77 10.38 -18.29 11.70
N GLU A 78 9.73 -19.45 11.65
CA GLU A 78 10.24 -20.69 11.04
C GLU A 78 9.16 -21.31 10.14
N PRO A 79 9.50 -22.05 9.07
CA PRO A 79 8.52 -22.73 8.24
C PRO A 79 7.64 -23.66 9.06
N ALA A 80 6.33 -23.53 8.86
CA ALA A 80 5.35 -24.42 9.44
C ALA A 80 4.75 -25.31 8.35
N VAL A 81 4.56 -26.58 8.68
CA VAL A 81 3.88 -27.55 7.82
C VAL A 81 2.61 -27.99 8.52
N PHE A 82 1.48 -27.82 7.84
CA PHE A 82 0.19 -28.32 8.26
C PHE A 82 -0.14 -29.53 7.40
N ARG A 83 -0.47 -30.65 8.03
CA ARG A 83 -0.89 -31.87 7.35
C ARG A 83 -2.34 -32.17 7.74
N PRO A 84 -3.10 -32.86 6.89
CA PRO A 84 -4.43 -33.32 7.24
C PRO A 84 -4.32 -34.41 8.32
N ASP A 85 -4.19 -33.99 9.58
CA ASP A 85 -4.19 -34.86 10.75
C ASP A 85 -5.63 -35.01 11.27
N PRO A 86 -6.09 -36.24 11.60
CA PRO A 86 -7.37 -36.47 12.28
C PRO A 86 -7.61 -35.59 13.53
N GLU A 87 -6.58 -35.09 14.20
CA GLU A 87 -6.71 -34.24 15.39
C GLU A 87 -6.99 -32.76 15.10
N GLN A 88 -6.98 -32.30 13.83
CA GLN A 88 -7.16 -30.88 13.45
C GLN A 88 -8.41 -30.62 12.58
N GLU A 89 -9.55 -31.15 13.03
CA GLU A 89 -10.86 -31.17 12.36
C GLU A 89 -11.41 -29.77 11.99
N ASP A 90 -11.22 -28.75 12.84
CA ASP A 90 -11.79 -27.40 12.66
C ASP A 90 -11.11 -26.58 11.55
N TYR A 91 -9.81 -26.78 11.33
CA TYR A 91 -9.07 -26.14 10.24
C TYR A 91 -9.44 -26.76 8.90
N ARG A 92 -9.48 -28.11 8.85
CA ARG A 92 -9.90 -28.85 7.66
C ARG A 92 -11.26 -28.40 7.16
N ARG A 93 -12.24 -28.28 8.07
CA ARG A 93 -13.62 -27.90 7.72
C ARG A 93 -13.72 -26.51 7.09
N ARG A 94 -12.89 -25.55 7.50
CA ARG A 94 -12.88 -24.19 6.94
C ARG A 94 -12.18 -24.09 5.59
N VAL A 95 -11.04 -24.77 5.42
CA VAL A 95 -10.37 -24.84 4.11
C VAL A 95 -11.27 -25.57 3.11
N GLU A 96 -11.89 -26.69 3.51
CA GLU A 96 -12.87 -27.40 2.68
C GLU A 96 -14.07 -26.52 2.30
N THR A 97 -14.63 -25.77 3.25
CA THR A 97 -15.77 -24.88 2.99
C THR A 97 -15.41 -23.70 2.07
N ALA A 98 -14.22 -23.12 2.22
CA ALA A 98 -13.80 -21.95 1.45
C ALA A 98 -13.19 -22.31 0.07
N SER A 99 -12.55 -23.47 -0.07
CA SER A 99 -11.86 -23.88 -1.31
C SER A 99 -12.53 -25.01 -2.08
N GLY A 100 -13.42 -25.78 -1.43
CA GLY A 100 -14.02 -26.99 -2.01
C GLY A 100 -13.09 -28.21 -2.07
N LEU A 101 -11.88 -28.14 -1.48
CA LEU A 101 -10.86 -29.19 -1.57
C LEU A 101 -10.79 -30.02 -0.28
N SER A 102 -11.06 -31.33 -0.37
CA SER A 102 -10.92 -32.27 0.75
C SER A 102 -9.46 -32.67 1.01
N ALA A 103 -9.05 -32.61 2.28
CA ALA A 103 -7.72 -32.96 2.80
C ALA A 103 -6.53 -32.29 2.07
N THR A 104 -6.05 -31.16 2.57
CA THR A 104 -4.87 -30.46 2.04
C THR A 104 -3.69 -30.50 3.00
N SER A 105 -2.48 -30.64 2.46
CA SER A 105 -1.24 -30.34 3.17
C SER A 105 -0.72 -28.97 2.73
N MET A 106 -0.15 -28.23 3.68
CA MET A 106 0.29 -26.86 3.48
C MET A 106 1.67 -26.65 4.08
N ALA A 107 2.53 -25.92 3.36
CA ALA A 107 3.72 -25.32 3.96
C ALA A 107 3.58 -23.80 3.93
N VAL A 108 3.95 -23.16 5.02
CA VAL A 108 3.97 -21.71 5.16
C VAL A 108 5.37 -21.30 5.56
N VAL A 109 5.97 -20.42 4.78
CA VAL A 109 7.34 -19.94 4.96
C VAL A 109 7.29 -18.44 5.22
N PRO A 110 7.86 -17.96 6.34
CA PRO A 110 7.82 -16.54 6.66
C PRO A 110 8.76 -15.71 5.79
N LEU A 111 8.30 -14.52 5.40
CA LEU A 111 9.12 -13.47 4.81
C LEU A 111 9.69 -12.63 5.95
N LEU A 112 10.97 -12.85 6.28
CA LEU A 112 11.61 -12.16 7.40
C LEU A 112 12.38 -10.93 6.94
N HIS A 113 12.12 -9.81 7.61
CA HIS A 113 12.92 -8.60 7.51
C HIS A 113 13.28 -8.14 8.93
N SER A 114 14.57 -8.05 9.24
CA SER A 114 15.07 -7.63 10.57
C SER A 114 14.42 -8.42 11.73
N GLU A 115 14.38 -9.74 11.63
CA GLU A 115 13.77 -10.67 12.61
C GLU A 115 12.24 -10.52 12.80
N ARG A 116 11.57 -9.75 11.94
CA ARG A 116 10.11 -9.59 11.94
C ARG A 116 9.48 -10.20 10.70
N THR A 117 8.35 -10.87 10.88
CA THR A 117 7.56 -11.45 9.79
C THR A 117 6.79 -10.37 9.05
N THR A 118 7.26 -10.05 7.84
CA THR A 118 6.66 -9.07 6.92
C THR A 118 5.59 -9.66 6.01
N GLY A 119 5.41 -10.98 6.07
CA GLY A 119 4.43 -11.70 5.29
C GLY A 119 4.74 -13.19 5.25
N ILE A 120 4.02 -13.91 4.40
CA ILE A 120 4.18 -15.35 4.24
C ILE A 120 4.14 -15.76 2.78
N LEU A 121 4.92 -16.79 2.47
CA LEU A 121 4.88 -17.55 1.23
C LEU A 121 4.25 -18.91 1.55
N GLY A 122 3.05 -19.15 1.02
CA GLY A 122 2.26 -20.35 1.27
C GLY A 122 2.21 -21.28 0.08
N PHE A 123 2.15 -22.57 0.36
CA PHE A 123 2.07 -23.65 -0.62
C PHE A 123 1.01 -24.66 -0.18
N ILE A 124 0.11 -25.03 -1.08
CA ILE A 124 -0.98 -25.97 -0.80
C ILE A 124 -0.89 -27.14 -1.78
N LYS A 125 -0.95 -28.35 -1.24
CA LYS A 125 -1.13 -29.59 -1.98
C LYS A 125 -2.46 -30.22 -1.57
N VAL A 126 -3.29 -30.54 -2.55
CA VAL A 126 -4.44 -31.44 -2.42
C VAL A 126 -3.91 -32.84 -2.16
N GLY A 127 -4.33 -33.41 -1.03
CA GLY A 127 -3.80 -34.64 -0.45
C GLY A 127 -2.71 -34.41 0.59
N ASP A 128 -2.21 -35.52 1.13
CA ASP A 128 -1.14 -35.52 2.12
C ASP A 128 0.23 -35.63 1.43
N ARG A 129 1.05 -34.56 1.54
CA ARG A 129 2.43 -34.51 1.07
C ARG A 129 3.36 -34.19 2.24
N SER A 130 4.41 -34.98 2.37
CA SER A 130 5.54 -34.68 3.24
C SER A 130 6.45 -33.63 2.60
N TRP A 131 7.02 -32.76 3.44
CA TRP A 131 8.02 -31.78 3.04
C TRP A 131 9.36 -32.19 3.63
N SER A 132 10.39 -32.29 2.78
CA SER A 132 11.74 -32.54 3.23
C SER A 132 12.38 -31.27 3.82
N GLN A 133 13.36 -31.44 4.69
CA GLN A 133 14.12 -30.30 5.23
C GLN A 133 14.84 -29.52 4.11
N ALA A 134 15.29 -30.21 3.06
CA ALA A 134 15.94 -29.58 1.91
C ALA A 134 14.99 -28.65 1.14
N GLU A 135 13.74 -29.09 0.91
CA GLU A 135 12.71 -28.25 0.29
C GLU A 135 12.38 -27.04 1.16
N LEU A 136 12.17 -27.23 2.48
CA LEU A 136 11.89 -26.13 3.39
C LEU A 136 13.05 -25.11 3.44
N ASN A 137 14.30 -25.58 3.43
CA ASN A 137 15.47 -24.71 3.38
C ASN A 137 15.58 -23.94 2.06
N ALA A 138 15.27 -24.58 0.93
CA ALA A 138 15.22 -23.90 -0.37
C ALA A 138 14.13 -22.83 -0.40
N LEU A 139 12.95 -23.15 0.14
CA LEU A 139 11.85 -22.20 0.24
C LEU A 139 12.17 -21.02 1.16
N LYS A 140 12.86 -21.23 2.29
CA LYS A 140 13.38 -20.15 3.13
C LYS A 140 14.29 -19.20 2.35
N ALA A 141 15.20 -19.74 1.54
CA ALA A 141 16.10 -18.93 0.72
C ALA A 141 15.32 -18.09 -0.30
N ILE A 142 14.29 -18.67 -0.93
CA ILE A 142 13.42 -17.95 -1.86
C ILE A 142 12.61 -16.87 -1.12
N ALA A 143 12.03 -17.18 0.03
CA ALA A 143 11.30 -16.21 0.85
C ALA A 143 12.21 -15.04 1.28
N ALA A 144 13.47 -15.29 1.63
CA ALA A 144 14.43 -14.24 1.93
C ALA A 144 14.69 -13.33 0.71
N LEU A 145 14.83 -13.89 -0.49
CA LEU A 145 14.99 -13.11 -1.73
C LEU A 145 13.73 -12.28 -2.04
N LEU A 146 12.54 -12.83 -1.84
CA LEU A 146 11.28 -12.12 -2.02
C LEU A 146 11.13 -10.97 -1.02
N SER A 147 11.51 -11.19 0.25
CA SER A 147 11.50 -10.15 1.29
C SER A 147 12.50 -9.03 0.97
N GLN A 148 13.71 -9.36 0.49
CA GLN A 148 14.68 -8.37 0.03
C GLN A 148 14.16 -7.56 -1.16
N LEU A 149 13.52 -8.22 -2.13
CA LEU A 149 12.90 -7.55 -3.27
C LEU A 149 11.79 -6.59 -2.81
N GLN A 150 10.91 -7.04 -1.92
CA GLN A 150 9.86 -6.21 -1.34
C GLN A 150 10.44 -4.98 -0.63
N ALA A 151 11.43 -5.18 0.24
CA ALA A 151 12.08 -4.10 0.99
C ALA A 151 12.73 -3.08 0.04
N ARG A 152 13.39 -3.56 -1.03
CA ARG A 152 13.98 -2.66 -2.05
C ARG A 152 12.90 -1.85 -2.75
N VAL A 153 11.85 -2.49 -3.27
CA VAL A 153 10.77 -1.80 -3.99
C VAL A 153 10.06 -0.79 -3.08
N SER A 154 9.82 -1.15 -1.82
CA SER A 154 9.23 -0.23 -0.83
C SER A 154 10.15 0.95 -0.52
N ALA A 155 11.46 0.72 -0.38
CA ALA A 155 12.43 1.80 -0.17
C ALA A 155 12.53 2.73 -1.38
N GLU A 156 12.54 2.20 -2.60
CA GLU A 156 12.52 2.97 -3.84
C GLU A 156 11.25 3.83 -3.93
N GLU A 157 10.09 3.26 -3.60
CA GLU A 157 8.83 4.00 -3.59
C GLU A 157 8.83 5.10 -2.52
N GLN A 158 9.33 4.82 -1.33
CA GLN A 158 9.43 5.80 -0.26
C GLN A 158 10.37 6.96 -0.65
N ILE A 159 11.53 6.65 -1.24
CA ILE A 159 12.46 7.68 -1.75
C ILE A 159 11.77 8.52 -2.82
N ARG A 160 11.06 7.89 -3.76
CA ARG A 160 10.32 8.59 -4.82
C ARG A 160 9.24 9.48 -4.24
N PHE A 161 8.45 8.96 -3.30
CA PHE A 161 7.39 9.70 -2.63
C PHE A 161 7.96 10.90 -1.88
N SER A 162 8.97 10.69 -1.01
CA SER A 162 9.61 11.77 -0.24
C SER A 162 10.34 12.81 -1.11
N ALA A 163 10.82 12.42 -2.29
CA ALA A 163 11.42 13.37 -3.23
C ALA A 163 10.38 14.35 -3.83
N LEU A 164 9.12 13.93 -3.93
CA LEU A 164 8.05 14.66 -4.62
C LEU A 164 6.92 15.14 -3.70
N HIS A 165 6.87 14.71 -2.45
CA HIS A 165 5.81 15.07 -1.49
C HIS A 165 6.40 15.66 -0.21
N ASP A 166 5.58 16.47 0.47
CA ASP A 166 5.85 17.06 1.77
C ASP A 166 5.58 16.03 2.87
N GLY A 167 6.54 15.88 3.80
CA GLY A 167 6.48 14.83 4.82
C GLY A 167 5.40 14.99 5.89
N LEU A 168 4.84 16.20 6.06
CA LEU A 168 3.78 16.46 7.05
C LEU A 168 2.39 16.34 6.43
N THR A 169 2.20 16.90 5.24
CA THR A 169 0.89 17.05 4.60
C THR A 169 0.61 16.02 3.52
N SER A 170 1.63 15.26 3.09
CA SER A 170 1.58 14.34 1.94
C SER A 170 1.21 15.00 0.61
N LEU A 171 1.03 16.33 0.55
CA LEU A 171 0.85 17.05 -0.71
C LEU A 171 2.15 17.05 -1.52
N PRO A 172 2.07 17.17 -2.86
CA PRO A 172 3.19 17.52 -3.70
C PRO A 172 4.06 18.64 -3.10
N ASN A 173 5.37 18.46 -3.08
CA ASN A 173 6.30 19.46 -2.59
C ASN A 173 6.70 20.44 -3.71
N ARG A 174 7.60 21.38 -3.38
CA ARG A 174 8.16 22.36 -4.33
C ARG A 174 8.74 21.72 -5.60
N THR A 175 9.39 20.57 -5.50
CA THR A 175 9.97 19.86 -6.66
C THR A 175 8.87 19.38 -7.60
N ALA A 176 7.85 18.71 -7.07
CA ALA A 176 6.72 18.22 -7.85
C ALA A 176 5.92 19.37 -8.49
N LEU A 177 5.66 20.45 -7.74
CA LEU A 177 5.02 21.66 -8.27
C LEU A 177 5.82 22.25 -9.45
N THR A 178 7.14 22.34 -9.30
CA THR A 178 8.00 22.91 -10.35
C THR A 178 7.97 22.05 -11.61
N GLN A 179 7.98 20.72 -11.47
CA GLN A 179 7.84 19.79 -12.59
C GLN A 179 6.48 19.98 -13.27
N HIS A 180 5.39 19.96 -12.49
CA HIS A 180 4.04 20.14 -13.02
C HIS A 180 3.85 21.48 -13.74
N LEU A 181 4.41 22.58 -13.21
CA LEU A 181 4.35 23.89 -13.85
C LEU A 181 5.14 23.91 -15.16
N ARG A 182 6.30 23.24 -15.25
CA ARG A 182 7.03 23.12 -16.52
C ARG A 182 6.18 22.43 -17.58
N ASP A 183 5.50 21.35 -17.21
CA ASP A 183 4.64 20.61 -18.14
C ASP A 183 3.43 21.47 -18.56
N ARG A 184 2.78 22.17 -17.62
CA ARG A 184 1.63 23.05 -17.93
C ARG A 184 1.99 24.28 -18.76
N LEU A 185 3.22 24.77 -18.64
CA LEU A 185 3.73 25.92 -19.38
C LEU A 185 4.42 25.54 -20.70
N ASP A 186 4.47 24.25 -21.05
CA ASP A 186 4.96 23.81 -22.35
C ASP A 186 4.13 24.47 -23.47
N PRO A 187 4.76 25.00 -24.55
CA PRO A 187 4.05 25.69 -25.63
C PRO A 187 2.98 24.84 -26.35
N SER A 188 3.07 23.51 -26.28
CA SER A 188 2.07 22.60 -26.84
C SER A 188 0.81 22.46 -25.99
N MET A 189 0.88 22.87 -24.72
CA MET A 189 -0.23 22.76 -23.77
C MET A 189 -1.12 24.00 -23.79
N PRO A 190 -2.45 23.84 -23.61
CA PRO A 190 -3.36 24.97 -23.65
C PRO A 190 -3.24 25.80 -22.35
N GLY A 191 -3.09 27.11 -22.53
CA GLY A 191 -3.17 28.13 -21.48
C GLY A 191 -4.44 28.98 -21.61
N PRO A 192 -4.63 29.98 -20.75
CA PRO A 192 -3.72 30.41 -19.68
C PRO A 192 -3.71 29.46 -18.46
N VAL A 193 -2.55 29.33 -17.82
CA VAL A 193 -2.37 28.56 -16.57
C VAL A 193 -2.64 29.50 -15.38
N ALA A 194 -3.56 29.10 -14.50
CA ALA A 194 -3.84 29.83 -13.27
C ALA A 194 -3.16 29.16 -12.07
N VAL A 195 -2.43 29.96 -11.30
CA VAL A 195 -1.74 29.55 -10.08
C VAL A 195 -2.28 30.39 -8.92
N LEU A 196 -2.78 29.72 -7.90
CA LEU A 196 -3.29 30.33 -6.67
C LEU A 196 -2.25 30.12 -5.58
N HIS A 197 -1.70 31.22 -5.06
CA HIS A 197 -0.79 31.18 -3.92
C HIS A 197 -1.58 31.46 -2.64
N ILE A 198 -1.38 30.62 -1.63
CA ILE A 198 -2.11 30.63 -0.37
C ILE A 198 -1.07 30.70 0.74
N ASP A 199 -1.21 31.70 1.61
CA ASP A 199 -0.40 31.88 2.81
C ASP A 199 -1.37 31.85 4.00
N LEU A 200 -1.14 30.97 4.97
CA LEU A 200 -2.04 30.86 6.12
C LEU A 200 -1.64 31.89 7.19
N ASP A 201 -2.57 32.77 7.52
CA ASP A 201 -2.35 33.76 8.56
C ASP A 201 -2.11 33.13 9.94
N ARG A 202 -1.13 33.68 10.69
CA ARG A 202 -0.95 33.47 12.15
C ARG A 202 -0.65 32.03 12.59
N THR A 203 -0.13 31.17 11.73
CA THR A 203 0.34 29.82 12.12
C THR A 203 1.37 29.85 13.25
N LYS A 204 2.24 30.87 13.27
CA LYS A 204 3.19 31.11 14.36
C LYS A 204 2.49 31.34 15.70
N ALA A 205 1.46 32.19 15.73
CA ALA A 205 0.72 32.45 16.96
C ALA A 205 0.04 31.17 17.46
N LEU A 206 -0.56 30.38 16.57
CA LEU A 206 -1.14 29.08 16.91
C LEU A 206 -0.10 28.17 17.58
N ASN A 207 1.09 28.06 16.99
CA ASN A 207 2.20 27.29 17.57
C ASN A 207 2.65 27.82 18.94
N ASP A 208 2.74 29.14 19.09
CA ASP A 208 3.15 29.77 20.35
C ASP A 208 2.13 29.54 21.48
N PHE A 209 0.83 29.45 21.16
CA PHE A 209 -0.24 29.25 22.15
C PHE A 209 -0.57 27.78 22.42
N LEU A 210 -0.58 26.91 21.40
CA LEU A 210 -1.06 25.52 21.49
C LEU A 210 0.05 24.48 21.24
N GLY A 211 1.26 24.92 20.89
CA GLY A 211 2.39 24.07 20.58
C GLY A 211 2.44 23.61 19.11
N HIS A 212 3.61 23.12 18.70
CA HIS A 212 3.86 22.71 17.31
C HIS A 212 2.94 21.58 16.82
N LEU A 213 2.56 20.65 17.69
CA LEU A 213 1.66 19.55 17.30
C LEU A 213 0.30 20.08 16.84
N ALA A 214 -0.23 21.12 17.49
CA ALA A 214 -1.51 21.72 17.09
C ALA A 214 -1.39 22.47 15.75
N GLY A 215 -0.24 23.11 15.48
CA GLY A 215 0.03 23.70 14.17
C GLY A 215 0.19 22.66 13.07
N ASP A 216 0.86 21.55 13.36
CA ASP A 216 1.01 20.43 12.43
C ASP A 216 -0.35 19.84 12.05
N GLN A 217 -1.22 19.61 13.03
CA GLN A 217 -2.61 19.18 12.81
C GLN A 217 -3.42 20.18 11.98
N TYR A 218 -3.25 21.47 12.22
CA TYR A 218 -3.91 22.51 11.43
C TYR A 218 -3.45 22.49 9.97
N LEU A 219 -2.14 22.35 9.72
CA LEU A 219 -1.59 22.26 8.37
C LEU A 219 -2.06 21.00 7.64
N GLN A 220 -2.18 19.88 8.35
CA GLN A 220 -2.75 18.64 7.81
C GLN A 220 -4.22 18.82 7.43
N ALA A 221 -5.04 19.43 8.29
CA ALA A 221 -6.45 19.70 7.99
C ALA A 221 -6.63 20.64 6.78
N VAL A 222 -5.76 21.65 6.63
CA VAL A 222 -5.77 22.51 5.43
C VAL A 222 -5.38 21.71 4.18
N ALA A 223 -4.36 20.87 4.28
CA ALA A 223 -3.93 20.02 3.18
C ALA A 223 -5.03 19.06 2.72
N GLU A 224 -5.75 18.42 3.64
CA GLU A 224 -6.89 17.56 3.34
C GLU A 224 -8.00 18.31 2.59
N ARG A 225 -8.33 19.54 3.01
CA ARG A 225 -9.33 20.38 2.32
C ARG A 225 -8.89 20.77 0.92
N LEU A 226 -7.61 21.12 0.76
CA LEU A 226 -7.04 21.42 -0.56
C LEU A 226 -7.05 20.17 -1.45
N GLN A 227 -6.72 19.00 -0.91
CA GLN A 227 -6.73 17.74 -1.64
C GLN A 227 -8.14 17.42 -2.15
N ALA A 228 -9.15 17.49 -1.27
CA ALA A 228 -10.55 17.27 -1.64
C ALA A 228 -11.02 18.21 -2.77
N PHE A 229 -10.60 19.47 -2.73
CA PHE A 229 -10.92 20.43 -3.79
C PHE A 229 -10.27 20.09 -5.14
N VAL A 230 -9.02 19.62 -5.14
CA VAL A 230 -8.31 19.33 -6.39
C VAL A 230 -8.69 18.00 -7.00
N ASP A 231 -9.10 17.01 -6.20
CA ASP A 231 -9.61 15.72 -6.66
C ASP A 231 -10.87 15.88 -7.53
N GLU A 232 -11.72 16.87 -7.24
CA GLU A 232 -12.92 17.19 -8.03
C GLU A 232 -12.60 17.89 -9.37
N SER A 233 -11.39 18.45 -9.52
CA SER A 233 -11.09 19.39 -10.61
C SER A 233 -9.86 19.04 -11.45
N ALA A 234 -9.21 17.90 -11.20
CA ALA A 234 -7.93 17.51 -11.82
C ALA A 234 -6.82 18.57 -11.68
N SER A 235 -6.92 19.41 -10.63
CA SER A 235 -5.95 20.45 -10.29
C SER A 235 -4.79 19.84 -9.47
N LEU A 236 -3.72 20.59 -9.22
CA LEU A 236 -2.64 20.17 -8.32
C LEU A 236 -2.63 21.08 -7.09
N ALA A 237 -2.67 20.51 -5.89
CA ALA A 237 -2.32 21.21 -4.64
C ALA A 237 -0.90 20.83 -4.24
N ALA A 238 -0.12 21.80 -3.75
CA ALA A 238 1.25 21.59 -3.33
C ALA A 238 1.59 22.44 -2.09
N ARG A 239 2.49 21.95 -1.23
CA ARG A 239 3.05 22.73 -0.13
C ARG A 239 4.48 23.17 -0.45
N LEU A 240 4.75 24.46 -0.34
CA LEU A 240 6.05 25.04 -0.69
C LEU A 240 7.04 25.04 0.49
N SER A 241 6.55 25.50 1.63
CA SER A 241 7.29 25.71 2.88
C SER A 241 6.28 26.08 3.97
N GLY A 242 6.58 25.79 5.24
CA GLY A 242 5.84 26.36 6.38
C GLY A 242 4.31 26.32 6.21
N ASP A 243 3.72 27.49 6.06
CA ASP A 243 2.29 27.75 5.90
C ASP A 243 1.88 28.17 4.47
N GLU A 244 2.78 28.02 3.50
CA GLU A 244 2.57 28.37 2.09
C GLU A 244 2.12 27.15 1.27
N PHE A 245 0.98 27.32 0.61
CA PHE A 245 0.39 26.33 -0.30
C PHE A 245 0.17 26.96 -1.68
N VAL A 246 0.20 26.11 -2.70
CA VAL A 246 -0.07 26.50 -4.09
C VAL A 246 -1.09 25.55 -4.69
N VAL A 247 -2.07 26.11 -5.38
CA VAL A 247 -2.99 25.35 -6.23
C VAL A 247 -2.80 25.75 -7.69
N VAL A 248 -2.50 24.79 -8.55
CA VAL A 248 -2.46 24.97 -10.02
C VAL A 248 -3.76 24.43 -10.59
N LEU A 249 -4.58 25.31 -11.18
CA LEU A 249 -5.87 24.90 -11.73
C LEU A 249 -5.70 24.10 -13.01
N ALA A 250 -6.53 23.08 -13.18
CA ALA A 250 -6.54 22.26 -14.39
C ALA A 250 -6.95 23.08 -15.63
N GLY A 251 -6.21 22.85 -16.73
CA GLY A 251 -6.54 23.41 -18.03
C GLY A 251 -6.48 24.94 -18.13
N PRO A 252 -6.95 25.50 -19.26
CA PRO A 252 -7.10 26.95 -19.45
C PRO A 252 -8.09 27.57 -18.47
N CYS A 253 -7.67 28.58 -17.71
CA CYS A 253 -8.53 29.21 -16.72
C CYS A 253 -8.55 30.74 -16.87
N SER A 254 -9.75 31.31 -17.06
CA SER A 254 -9.91 32.77 -17.07
C SER A 254 -9.69 33.37 -15.69
N HIS A 255 -9.28 34.64 -15.63
CA HIS A 255 -9.08 35.36 -14.37
C HIS A 255 -10.31 35.30 -13.45
N ARG A 256 -11.53 35.49 -13.99
CA ARG A 256 -12.77 35.42 -13.21
C ARG A 256 -12.96 34.05 -12.54
N VAL A 257 -12.77 32.97 -13.30
CA VAL A 257 -12.90 31.60 -12.78
C VAL A 257 -11.84 31.32 -11.72
N ALA A 258 -10.60 31.77 -11.94
CA ALA A 258 -9.53 31.63 -10.97
C ALA A 258 -9.86 32.36 -9.65
N THR A 259 -10.42 33.57 -9.71
CA THR A 259 -10.87 34.33 -8.54
C THR A 259 -12.01 33.63 -7.79
N ASP A 260 -13.00 33.10 -8.51
CA ASP A 260 -14.11 32.39 -7.88
C ASP A 260 -13.64 31.12 -7.18
N ARG A 261 -12.73 30.36 -7.82
CA ARG A 261 -12.09 29.18 -7.22
C ARG A 261 -11.26 29.54 -5.99
N ALA A 262 -10.49 30.63 -6.04
CA ALA A 262 -9.74 31.12 -4.89
C ALA A 262 -10.66 31.47 -3.71
N ARG A 263 -11.81 32.08 -3.97
CA ARG A 263 -12.82 32.39 -2.94
C ARG A 263 -13.38 31.11 -2.30
N THR A 264 -13.75 30.12 -3.11
CA THR A 264 -14.25 28.84 -2.59
C THR A 264 -13.21 28.13 -1.71
N ILE A 265 -11.95 28.12 -2.13
CA ILE A 265 -10.86 27.55 -1.31
C ILE A 265 -10.72 28.31 0.01
N ALA A 266 -10.70 29.65 -0.04
CA ALA A 266 -10.59 30.48 1.16
C ALA A 266 -11.73 30.23 2.15
N GLU A 267 -12.98 30.13 1.66
CA GLU A 267 -14.16 29.81 2.47
C GLU A 267 -14.04 28.41 3.11
N SER A 268 -13.55 27.42 2.36
CA SER A 268 -13.32 26.06 2.86
C SER A 268 -12.25 26.02 3.96
N ILE A 269 -11.13 26.73 3.77
CA ILE A 269 -10.04 26.80 4.75
C ILE A 269 -10.48 27.53 6.03
N GLN A 270 -11.34 28.55 5.93
CA GLN A 270 -11.86 29.29 7.07
C GLN A 270 -12.89 28.53 7.91
N ALA A 271 -13.45 27.43 7.40
CA ALA A 271 -14.34 26.60 8.18
C ALA A 271 -13.63 26.04 9.43
N PRO A 272 -14.30 25.96 10.60
CA PRO A 272 -13.69 25.41 11.82
C PRO A 272 -13.08 24.03 11.56
N VAL A 273 -11.83 23.82 11.99
CA VAL A 273 -11.22 22.49 12.01
C VAL A 273 -11.91 21.72 13.14
N THR A 274 -12.53 20.59 12.80
CA THR A 274 -13.33 19.78 13.74
C THR A 274 -12.50 18.64 14.30
#